data_AF-A0A4Q2SWK2-F1
#
_entry.id   AF-A0A4Q2SWK2-F1
#
_cell.length_a   1.000
_cell.length_b   1.000
_cell.length_c   1.000
_cell.angle_alpha   90.00
_cell.angle_beta   90.00
_cell.angle_gamma   90.00
#
_symmetry.space_group_name_H-M   'P 1'
#
loop_
_entity.id
_entity.type
_entity.pdbx_description
1 polymer ?
#
loop_
_entity_poly.entity_id
_entity_poly.type
_entity_poly.pdbx_seq_one_letter_code
_entity_poly.pdbx_strand_id
1 'polypeptide(L)'
;MFKFSSLSRVLAWSLLFTIFLVTISPIGLRPHTLTTVNLDRGAAFAAISMLFVLGYPDRWKRIGLLLVAGAALFEIMQVISPTRHAHVEDALVKSLGVLVGVAAGYAASYLSASVRPSLVPRSASVRKD
;
A
#
# COMPACT_ATOMS: atom_id res chain seq x y z
N MET A 1 -21.55 -4.03 6.51
CA MET A 1 -20.15 -4.30 6.13
C MET A 1 -19.58 -3.05 5.46
N PHE A 2 -18.38 -2.60 5.84
CA PHE A 2 -17.86 -1.23 5.64
C PHE A 2 -17.73 -0.76 4.17
N LYS A 3 -18.44 0.32 3.79
CA LYS A 3 -18.30 0.99 2.48
C LYS A 3 -16.87 1.53 2.21
N PHE A 4 -16.14 1.95 3.26
CA PHE A 4 -14.77 2.47 3.15
C PHE A 4 -13.76 1.46 2.57
N SER A 5 -13.89 0.18 2.92
CA SER A 5 -12.99 -0.87 2.42
C SER A 5 -13.07 -1.04 0.90
N SER A 6 -14.23 -0.81 0.30
CA SER A 6 -14.42 -0.98 -1.15
C SER A 6 -13.75 0.15 -1.93
N LEU A 7 -13.89 1.40 -1.46
CA LEU A 7 -13.23 2.54 -2.09
C LEU A 7 -11.70 2.43 -1.97
N SER A 8 -11.18 2.08 -0.78
CA SER A 8 -9.73 1.90 -0.59
C SER A 8 -9.15 0.82 -1.49
N ARG A 9 -9.88 -0.29 -1.75
CA ARG A 9 -9.44 -1.32 -2.70
C ARG A 9 -9.34 -0.79 -4.12
N VAL A 10 -10.36 -0.07 -4.58
CA VAL A 10 -10.36 0.53 -5.92
C VAL A 10 -9.19 1.50 -6.04
N LEU A 11 -9.02 2.41 -5.06
CA LEU A 11 -7.91 3.36 -5.06
C LEU A 11 -6.54 2.68 -5.01
N ALA A 12 -6.38 1.64 -4.19
CA ALA A 12 -5.12 0.89 -4.08
C ALA A 12 -4.72 0.25 -5.42
N TRP A 13 -5.67 -0.44 -6.07
CA TRP A 13 -5.43 -1.08 -7.35
C TRP A 13 -5.22 -0.06 -8.47
N SER A 14 -6.00 1.02 -8.51
CA SER A 14 -5.79 2.10 -9.48
C SER A 14 -4.42 2.75 -9.30
N LEU A 15 -3.99 3.01 -8.06
CA LEU A 15 -2.66 3.57 -7.79
C LEU A 15 -1.54 2.59 -8.17
N LEU A 16 -1.71 1.29 -7.92
CA LEU A 16 -0.75 0.27 -8.36
C LEU A 16 -0.57 0.30 -9.87
N PHE A 17 -1.70 0.34 -10.58
CA PHE A 17 -1.72 0.37 -12.04
C PHE A 17 -1.06 1.66 -12.57
N THR A 18 -1.34 2.81 -11.97
CA THR A 18 -0.67 4.07 -12.30
C THR A 18 0.84 4.00 -12.08
N ILE A 19 1.30 3.49 -10.93
CA ILE A 19 2.75 3.33 -10.66
C ILE A 19 3.39 2.39 -11.69
N PHE A 20 2.71 1.30 -12.06
CA PHE A 20 3.18 0.38 -13.08
C PHE A 20 3.34 1.07 -14.44
N LEU A 21 2.31 1.78 -14.92
CA LEU A 21 2.34 2.51 -16.19
C LEU A 21 3.45 3.56 -16.23
N VAL A 22 3.62 4.34 -15.16
CA VAL A 22 4.69 5.34 -15.04
C VAL A 22 6.07 4.69 -15.01
N THR A 23 6.19 3.49 -14.45
CA THR A 23 7.48 2.78 -14.38
C THR A 23 7.92 2.29 -15.75
N ILE A 24 6.99 1.77 -16.56
CA ILE A 24 7.29 1.29 -17.92
C ILE A 24 7.30 2.41 -18.97
N SER A 25 6.80 3.61 -18.65
CA SER A 25 6.70 4.68 -19.63
C SER A 25 8.09 5.21 -20.05
N PRO A 26 8.24 5.61 -21.34
CA PRO A 26 9.40 6.34 -21.82
C PRO A 26 9.67 7.56 -20.94
N ILE A 27 10.94 7.93 -20.78
CA ILE A 27 11.35 8.95 -19.81
C ILE A 27 10.66 10.32 -20.01
N GLY A 28 10.32 10.66 -21.26
CA GLY A 28 9.62 11.91 -21.62
C GLY A 28 8.13 11.96 -21.28
N LEU A 29 7.51 10.84 -20.87
CA LEU A 29 6.09 10.76 -20.49
C LEU A 29 5.89 10.59 -18.98
N ARG A 30 6.97 10.59 -18.20
CA ARG A 30 6.89 10.45 -16.75
C ARG A 30 6.38 11.75 -16.12
N PRO A 31 5.59 11.68 -15.05
CA PRO A 31 5.21 12.86 -14.29
C PRO A 31 6.46 13.62 -13.85
N HIS A 32 6.38 14.96 -13.89
CA HIS A 32 7.42 15.78 -13.31
C HIS A 32 7.53 15.51 -11.80
N THR A 33 8.78 15.44 -11.32
CA THR A 33 9.07 15.35 -9.89
C THR A 33 8.45 16.55 -9.18
N LEU A 34 7.66 16.30 -8.14
CA LEU A 34 7.03 17.34 -7.33
C LEU A 34 7.96 17.83 -6.22
N THR A 35 8.75 16.91 -5.66
CA THR A 35 9.71 17.21 -4.60
C THR A 35 11.12 16.74 -5.00
N THR A 36 11.57 15.62 -4.44
CA THR A 36 12.75 14.89 -4.88
C THR A 36 12.31 13.51 -5.39
N VAL A 37 13.07 12.94 -6.31
CA VAL A 37 12.73 11.65 -6.93
C VAL A 37 12.54 10.55 -5.87
N ASN A 38 13.40 10.52 -4.86
CA ASN A 38 13.33 9.54 -3.77
C ASN A 38 12.10 9.78 -2.90
N LEU A 39 11.80 11.04 -2.54
CA LEU A 39 10.64 11.34 -1.72
C LEU A 39 9.32 11.01 -2.44
N ASP A 40 9.19 11.38 -3.72
CA ASP A 40 8.00 11.08 -4.53
C ASP A 40 7.77 9.56 -4.63
N ARG A 41 8.84 8.77 -4.81
CA ARG A 41 8.77 7.30 -4.85
C ARG A 41 8.40 6.70 -3.50
N GLY A 42 9.07 7.12 -2.44
CA GLY A 42 8.76 6.68 -1.09
C GLY A 42 7.31 6.99 -0.72
N ALA A 43 6.84 8.20 -1.02
CA ALA A 43 5.48 8.64 -0.80
C ALA A 43 4.46 7.82 -1.60
N ALA A 44 4.74 7.53 -2.88
CA ALA A 44 3.86 6.68 -3.69
C ALA A 44 3.72 5.27 -3.10
N PHE A 45 4.83 4.66 -2.66
CA PHE A 45 4.82 3.33 -2.02
C PHE A 45 4.21 3.33 -0.62
N ALA A 46 4.30 4.45 0.11
CA ALA A 46 3.58 4.63 1.37
C ALA A 46 2.06 4.76 1.15
N ALA A 47 1.64 5.57 0.19
CA ALA A 47 0.22 5.76 -0.11
C ALA A 47 -0.45 4.46 -0.56
N ILE A 48 0.16 3.73 -1.49
CA ILE A 48 -0.40 2.48 -2.00
C ILE A 48 -0.48 1.39 -0.94
N SER A 49 0.55 1.23 -0.11
CA SER A 49 0.55 0.22 0.96
C SER A 49 -0.48 0.54 2.03
N MET A 50 -0.60 1.82 2.42
CA MET A 50 -1.66 2.27 3.33
C MET A 50 -3.06 1.95 2.77
N LEU A 51 -3.32 2.27 1.50
CA LEU A 51 -4.62 1.98 0.86
C LEU A 51 -4.92 0.48 0.78
N PHE A 52 -3.91 -0.35 0.48
CA PHE A 52 -4.08 -1.80 0.50
C PHE A 52 -4.40 -2.32 1.91
N VAL A 53 -3.72 -1.83 2.94
CA VAL A 53 -4.01 -2.25 4.33
C VAL A 53 -5.40 -1.82 4.75
N LEU A 54 -5.84 -0.59 4.42
CA LEU A 54 -7.20 -0.14 4.68
C LEU A 54 -8.26 -0.96 3.91
N GLY A 55 -7.93 -1.41 2.70
CA GLY A 55 -8.79 -2.27 1.88
C GLY A 55 -8.86 -3.72 2.38
N TYR A 56 -7.78 -4.23 2.98
CA TYR A 56 -7.63 -5.60 3.47
C TYR A 56 -6.93 -5.64 4.84
N PRO A 57 -7.58 -5.18 5.92
CA PRO A 57 -6.96 -4.97 7.22
C PRO A 57 -6.35 -6.25 7.82
N ASP A 58 -6.98 -7.41 7.60
CA ASP A 58 -6.49 -8.70 8.11
C ASP A 58 -5.25 -9.24 7.37
N ARG A 59 -4.83 -8.60 6.27
CA ARG A 59 -3.78 -9.11 5.36
C ARG A 59 -2.53 -8.23 5.33
N TRP A 60 -2.38 -7.31 6.29
CA TRP A 60 -1.31 -6.31 6.30
C TRP A 60 0.11 -6.90 6.16
N LYS A 61 0.40 -8.05 6.79
CA LYS A 61 1.71 -8.74 6.66
C LYS A 61 1.98 -9.20 5.22
N ARG A 62 0.98 -9.79 4.57
CA ARG A 62 1.08 -10.26 3.17
C ARG A 62 1.22 -9.08 2.23
N ILE A 63 0.50 -7.99 2.48
CA ILE A 63 0.61 -6.74 1.71
C ILE A 63 2.03 -6.17 1.81
N GLY A 64 2.58 -6.06 3.02
CA GLY A 64 3.95 -5.57 3.22
C GLY A 64 4.96 -6.41 2.47
N LEU A 65 4.89 -7.74 2.59
CA LEU A 65 5.79 -8.65 1.89
C LEU A 65 5.68 -8.50 0.36
N LEU A 66 4.46 -8.52 -0.18
CA LEU A 66 4.23 -8.43 -1.63
C LEU A 66 4.67 -7.08 -2.20
N LEU A 67 4.46 -5.98 -1.49
CA LEU A 67 4.83 -4.65 -1.97
C LEU A 67 6.33 -4.37 -1.84
N VAL A 68 7.01 -4.92 -0.82
CA VAL A 68 8.48 -4.90 -0.76
C VAL A 68 9.08 -5.73 -1.90
N ALA A 69 8.55 -6.94 -2.15
CA ALA A 69 8.95 -7.74 -3.30
C ALA A 69 8.66 -7.00 -4.62
N GLY A 70 7.52 -6.34 -4.73
CA GLY A 70 7.14 -5.51 -5.87
C GLY A 70 8.08 -4.32 -6.08
N ALA A 71 8.54 -3.66 -5.01
CA ALA A 71 9.53 -2.59 -5.09
C ALA A 71 10.84 -3.06 -5.71
N ALA A 72 11.34 -4.23 -5.29
CA ALA A 72 12.51 -4.87 -5.89
C ALA A 72 12.27 -5.28 -7.34
N LEU A 73 11.10 -5.85 -7.65
CA LEU A 73 10.73 -6.22 -9.01
C LEU A 73 10.71 -5.01 -9.95
N PHE A 74 10.17 -3.87 -9.50
CA PHE A 74 10.17 -2.64 -10.28
C PHE A 74 11.58 -2.11 -10.57
N GLU A 75 12.55 -2.27 -9.67
CA GLU A 75 13.94 -1.93 -9.95
C GLU A 75 14.58 -2.92 -10.94
N ILE A 76 14.33 -4.22 -10.78
CA ILE A 76 14.81 -5.24 -11.72
C ILE A 76 14.27 -4.99 -13.13
N MET A 77 12.99 -4.64 -13.26
CA MET A 77 12.39 -4.29 -14.56
C MET A 77 13.07 -3.09 -15.22
N GLN A 78 13.65 -2.17 -14.43
CA GLN A 78 14.35 -1.02 -14.96
C GLN A 78 15.77 -1.34 -15.45
N VAL A 79 16.36 -2.48 -15.07
CA VAL A 79 17.63 -2.97 -15.66
C VAL A 79 17.50 -3.18 -17.17
N ILE A 80 16.31 -3.52 -17.65
CA ILE A 80 16.01 -3.73 -19.07
C ILE A 80 15.84 -2.40 -19.80
N SER A 81 15.71 -1.28 -19.09
CA SER A 81 15.58 0.06 -19.68
C SER A 81 16.96 0.57 -20.14
N PRO A 82 17.18 0.86 -21.43
CA PRO A 82 18.48 1.29 -21.97
C PRO A 82 19.05 2.57 -21.32
N THR A 83 18.19 3.34 -20.67
CA THR A 83 18.50 4.66 -20.09
C THR A 83 18.51 4.67 -18.56
N ARG A 84 18.47 3.50 -17.89
CA ARG A 84 18.47 3.45 -16.41
C ARG A 84 19.35 2.35 -15.85
N HIS A 85 20.20 2.72 -14.89
CA HIS A 85 20.86 1.78 -13.99
C HIS A 85 19.98 1.55 -12.77
N ALA A 86 19.65 0.30 -12.47
CA ALA A 86 18.96 -0.05 -11.24
C ALA A 86 19.84 0.34 -10.04
N HIS A 87 19.27 1.09 -9.10
CA HIS A 87 19.96 1.49 -7.88
C HIS A 87 19.32 0.78 -6.70
N VAL A 88 20.15 0.09 -5.89
CA VAL A 88 19.71 -0.54 -4.65
C VAL A 88 19.04 0.48 -3.72
N GLU A 89 19.52 1.73 -3.75
CA GLU A 89 18.93 2.86 -3.04
C GLU A 89 17.46 3.08 -3.40
N ASP A 90 17.09 2.98 -4.69
CA ASP A 90 15.70 3.16 -5.12
C ASP A 90 14.79 2.08 -4.55
N ALA A 91 15.26 0.83 -4.51
CA ALA A 91 14.53 -0.28 -3.87
C ALA A 91 14.37 -0.07 -2.36
N LEU A 92 15.41 0.44 -1.68
CA LEU A 92 15.36 0.74 -0.25
C LEU A 92 14.36 1.85 0.07
N VAL A 93 14.39 2.95 -0.68
CA VAL A 93 13.47 4.08 -0.51
C VAL A 93 12.02 3.63 -0.68
N LYS A 94 11.72 2.84 -1.72
CA LYS A 94 10.40 2.27 -1.94
C LYS A 94 10.00 1.33 -0.80
N SER A 95 10.90 0.47 -0.34
CA SER A 95 10.65 -0.46 0.75
C SER A 95 10.37 0.26 2.07
N LEU A 96 11.12 1.32 2.40
CA LEU A 96 10.83 2.18 3.54
C LEU A 96 9.44 2.83 3.44
N GLY A 97 9.09 3.32 2.25
CA GLY A 97 7.73 3.79 1.95
C GLY A 97 6.66 2.74 2.27
N VAL A 98 6.84 1.49 1.82
CA VAL A 98 5.93 0.38 2.13
C VAL A 98 5.79 0.18 3.63
N LEU A 99 6.89 0.16 4.39
CA LEU A 99 6.84 -0.04 5.83
C LEU A 99 6.05 1.07 6.54
N VAL A 100 6.31 2.33 6.17
CA VAL A 100 5.58 3.50 6.70
C VAL A 100 4.09 3.40 6.40
N GLY A 101 3.72 3.11 5.15
CA GLY A 101 2.31 3.02 4.76
C GLY A 101 1.58 1.82 5.37
N VAL A 102 2.25 0.66 5.50
CA VAL A 102 1.69 -0.50 6.23
C VAL A 102 1.43 -0.15 7.69
N ALA A 103 2.39 0.50 8.37
CA ALA A 103 2.23 0.91 9.76
C ALA A 103 1.07 1.90 9.93
N ALA A 104 1.00 2.92 9.07
CA ALA A 104 -0.08 3.91 9.08
C ALA A 104 -1.46 3.27 8.81
N GLY A 105 -1.56 2.40 7.78
CA GLY A 105 -2.79 1.70 7.45
C GLY A 105 -3.25 0.74 8.55
N TYR A 106 -2.31 0.05 9.20
CA TYR A 106 -2.60 -0.83 10.32
C TYR A 106 -3.10 -0.03 11.53
N ALA A 107 -2.42 1.06 11.90
CA ALA A 107 -2.83 1.93 12.99
C ALA A 107 -4.24 2.51 12.75
N ALA A 108 -4.51 3.01 11.55
CA ALA A 108 -5.83 3.53 11.18
C ALA A 108 -6.93 2.45 11.23
N SER A 109 -6.61 1.22 10.79
CA SER A 109 -7.53 0.08 10.86
C SER A 109 -7.83 -0.33 12.30
N TYR A 110 -6.80 -0.35 13.15
CA TYR A 110 -6.91 -0.68 14.57
C TYR A 110 -7.75 0.36 15.32
N LEU A 111 -7.47 1.66 15.12
CA LEU A 111 -8.24 2.74 15.72
C LEU A 111 -9.72 2.68 15.32
N SER A 112 -10.01 2.36 14.05
CA SER A 112 -11.38 2.21 13.55
C SER A 112 -12.14 1.02 14.17
N ALA A 113 -11.42 -0.04 14.54
CA ALA A 113 -12.00 -1.20 15.20
C ALA A 113 -12.30 -0.92 16.68
N SER A 114 -11.38 -0.24 17.38
CA SER A 114 -11.54 0.12 18.80
C SER A 114 -12.69 1.09 19.07
N VAL A 115 -13.06 1.92 18.09
CA VAL A 115 -14.17 2.89 18.21
C VAL A 115 -15.55 2.25 18.02
N ARG A 116 -15.65 0.98 17.59
CA ARG A 116 -16.94 0.28 17.45
C ARG A 116 -17.20 -0.60 18.68
N PRO A 117 -18.10 -0.21 19.62
CA PRO A 117 -18.54 -1.12 20.65
C PRO A 117 -19.27 -2.28 19.99
N SER A 118 -19.01 -3.50 20.44
CA SER A 118 -19.72 -4.70 20.04
C SER A 118 -21.20 -4.58 20.44
N LEU A 119 -22.03 -4.12 19.49
CA LEU A 119 -23.50 -4.00 19.62
C LEU A 119 -24.21 -5.37 19.51
N VAL A 120 -23.58 -6.44 20.00
CA VAL A 120 -24.28 -7.72 20.15
C VAL A 120 -24.64 -7.83 21.63
N PRO A 121 -25.91 -7.59 22.01
CA PRO A 121 -26.38 -8.04 23.31
C PRO A 121 -26.11 -9.53 23.34
N ARG A 122 -25.26 -9.96 24.26
CA ARG A 122 -25.03 -11.36 24.56
C ARG A 122 -26.41 -11.88 24.99
N SER A 123 -27.18 -12.43 24.05
CA SER A 123 -28.46 -13.05 24.37
C SER A 123 -28.11 -14.09 25.43
N ALA A 124 -28.53 -13.79 26.66
CA ALA A 124 -28.29 -14.63 27.80
C ALA A 124 -28.67 -16.04 27.36
N SER A 125 -27.71 -16.95 27.42
CA SER A 125 -27.99 -18.37 27.28
C SER A 125 -29.08 -18.68 28.29
N VAL A 126 -30.32 -18.76 27.81
CA VAL A 126 -31.45 -19.27 28.56
C VAL A 126 -31.05 -20.71 28.86
N ARG A 127 -30.46 -20.87 30.05
CA ARG A 127 -30.29 -22.14 30.72
C ARG A 127 -31.70 -22.71 30.77
N LYS A 128 -31.94 -23.76 30.00
CA LYS A 128 -33.10 -24.62 30.16
C LYS A 128 -32.64 -25.74 31.07
N ASP A 129 -32.92 -25.53 32.34
CA ASP A 129 -33.17 -26.53 33.37
C ASP A 129 -34.09 -27.66 32.87
#